data_AF-A0A3B3U743-F1
#
_entry.id   AF-A0A3B3U743-F1
#
_cell.length_a   1.000
_cell.length_b   1.000
_cell.length_c   1.000
_cell.angle_alpha   90.00
_cell.angle_beta   90.00
_cell.angle_gamma   90.00
#
_symmetry.space_group_name_H-M   'P 1'
#
loop_
_entity.id
_entity.type
_entity.pdbx_description
1 polymer ?
#
loop_
_entity_poly.entity_id
_entity_poly.type
_entity_poly.pdbx_seq_one_letter_code
_entity_poly.pdbx_strand_id
1 'polypeptide(L)'
;MVRSGSDDGHMVLRVEPVLPRFQQNLLVHLAPEEKSFPVRFRFWSGPRTEPTAPQVDRQMENRASGPELVLVFSGKRKSGKDYITDMIQDRLGPEMCAVLRLSGPLKQQYAQERGLDLNRLLGSGPYKERYRADMIRWGEDRRNRDPGFFCRLATRGAQQPVWVVSDARRQSDLQWFQSEFPRQTRSVRVQCSEETRGQRGWSFTPGTPTHLSLSLCVPRSRLPAQIFTCPSGVDDAESECGLDRGVEFDWIIRNEADAPSLDQQLQPILRAAQEAAAAAQEVAVLRHDQ
;
A
#
# COMPACT_ATOMS: atom_id res chain seq x y z
N MET A 1 56.44 -23.49 33.77
CA MET A 1 57.46 -22.46 34.06
C MET A 1 57.59 -21.65 32.78
N VAL A 2 57.17 -20.40 32.69
CA VAL A 2 57.60 -19.22 33.45
C VAL A 2 56.41 -18.24 33.61
N ARG A 3 56.35 -17.59 34.78
CA ARG A 3 55.45 -16.48 35.21
C ARG A 3 55.78 -15.21 34.38
N SER A 4 55.02 -14.13 34.20
CA SER A 4 54.01 -13.41 35.01
C SER A 4 53.66 -12.12 34.24
N GLY A 5 52.49 -11.54 34.50
CA GLY A 5 52.15 -10.12 34.25
C GLY A 5 50.97 -9.99 33.29
N SER A 6 49.72 -9.89 33.76
CA SER A 6 49.03 -8.80 34.47
C SER A 6 47.90 -8.31 33.56
N ASP A 7 46.69 -8.38 34.11
CA ASP A 7 45.37 -8.03 33.60
C ASP A 7 45.28 -6.83 32.63
N ASP A 8 44.62 -7.06 31.50
CA ASP A 8 43.30 -6.47 31.23
C ASP A 8 42.66 -7.19 30.03
N GLY A 9 41.76 -8.12 30.34
CA GLY A 9 41.05 -8.94 29.37
C GLY A 9 39.91 -8.17 28.70
N HIS A 10 40.19 -7.56 27.55
CA HIS A 10 39.17 -7.28 26.54
C HIS A 10 39.71 -7.61 25.14
N MET A 11 39.50 -8.86 24.69
CA MET A 11 39.57 -9.17 23.26
C MET A 11 38.35 -8.55 22.57
N VAL A 12 38.57 -7.44 21.85
CA VAL A 12 37.59 -6.92 20.91
C VAL A 12 37.65 -7.78 19.65
N LEU A 13 36.77 -8.76 19.55
CA LEU A 13 36.50 -9.45 18.28
C LEU A 13 35.83 -8.45 17.32
N ARG A 14 36.59 -7.91 16.38
CA ARG A 14 36.03 -7.23 15.20
C ARG A 14 35.35 -8.31 14.34
N VAL A 15 34.04 -8.40 14.45
CA VAL A 15 33.20 -9.04 13.44
C VAL A 15 32.89 -7.96 12.41
N GLU A 16 33.58 -7.97 11.27
CA GLU A 16 33.14 -7.15 10.14
C GLU A 16 31.87 -7.77 9.55
N PRO A 17 30.78 -7.01 9.37
CA PRO A 17 29.58 -7.53 8.74
C PRO A 17 29.88 -7.79 7.27
N VAL A 18 29.78 -9.06 6.85
CA VAL A 18 29.73 -9.42 5.43
C VAL A 18 28.39 -8.94 4.89
N LEU A 19 28.39 -7.76 4.28
CA LEU A 19 27.20 -7.19 3.65
C LEU A 19 26.84 -8.00 2.39
N PRO A 20 25.55 -8.35 2.17
CA PRO A 20 25.11 -8.94 0.91
C PRO A 20 25.43 -8.02 -0.27
N ARG A 21 25.83 -8.59 -1.42
CA ARG A 21 26.27 -7.89 -2.65
C ARG A 21 25.36 -6.74 -3.13
N PHE A 22 24.10 -6.69 -2.68
CA PHE A 22 23.14 -5.64 -3.00
C PHE A 22 23.47 -4.26 -2.37
N GLN A 23 24.17 -4.23 -1.22
CA GLN A 23 24.47 -2.98 -0.50
C GLN A 23 25.77 -2.29 -0.94
N GLN A 24 26.67 -2.99 -1.64
CA GLN A 24 27.90 -2.38 -2.18
C GLN A 24 27.62 -1.39 -3.33
N ASN A 25 26.58 -1.64 -4.13
CA ASN A 25 26.24 -0.78 -5.27
C ASN A 25 25.59 0.55 -4.87
N LEU A 26 25.05 0.69 -3.65
CA LEU A 26 24.40 1.92 -3.21
C LEU A 26 25.40 2.96 -2.67
N LEU A 27 26.57 2.52 -2.18
CA LEU A 27 27.57 3.41 -1.59
C LEU A 27 28.45 4.13 -2.63
N VAL A 28 28.48 3.66 -3.87
CA VAL A 28 29.31 4.24 -4.95
C VAL A 28 28.71 5.53 -5.53
N HIS A 29 27.44 5.84 -5.24
CA HIS A 29 26.73 6.99 -5.83
C HIS A 29 26.66 8.25 -4.97
N LEU A 30 27.43 8.34 -3.89
CA LEU A 30 27.49 9.54 -3.05
C LEU A 30 28.94 10.04 -2.93
N ALA A 31 29.48 10.58 -4.04
CA ALA A 31 30.65 11.45 -4.03
C ALA A 31 30.39 12.64 -4.97
N PRO A 32 30.50 13.89 -4.50
CA PRO A 32 30.40 15.06 -5.37
C PRO A 32 31.78 15.42 -5.93
N GLU A 33 31.95 15.42 -7.25
CA GLU A 33 33.10 16.04 -7.91
C GLU A 33 32.67 17.41 -8.46
N GLU A 34 33.13 18.47 -7.79
CA GLU A 34 33.19 19.83 -8.32
C GLU A 34 34.33 19.94 -9.34
N LYS A 35 34.06 20.36 -10.58
CA LYS A 35 35.05 21.05 -11.43
C LYS A 35 34.37 22.07 -12.35
N SER A 36 34.65 23.35 -12.09
CA SER A 36 34.30 24.50 -12.93
C SER A 36 35.34 24.74 -14.03
N PHE A 37 34.92 24.94 -15.27
CA PHE A 37 35.75 25.51 -16.34
C PHE A 37 34.95 26.50 -17.20
N PRO A 38 35.57 27.60 -17.69
CA PRO A 38 34.84 28.70 -18.34
C PRO A 38 34.56 28.42 -19.82
N VAL A 39 33.30 28.58 -20.25
CA VAL A 39 32.90 28.42 -21.65
C VAL A 39 32.85 29.79 -22.34
N ARG A 40 33.64 29.94 -23.39
CA ARG A 40 33.63 31.06 -24.35
C ARG A 40 32.45 30.88 -25.30
N PHE A 41 31.53 31.84 -25.35
CA PHE A 41 30.42 31.83 -26.31
C PHE A 41 30.91 32.12 -27.73
N ARG A 42 30.72 31.17 -28.65
CA ARG A 42 30.72 31.41 -30.10
C ARG A 42 29.32 31.07 -30.62
N PHE A 43 28.61 32.10 -31.08
CA PHE A 43 27.35 31.96 -31.79
C PHE A 43 27.61 31.30 -33.16
N TRP A 44 27.02 30.13 -33.39
CA TRP A 44 26.94 29.53 -34.71
C TRP A 44 25.46 29.27 -35.02
N SER A 45 24.94 30.01 -35.98
CA SER A 45 23.57 29.91 -36.48
C SER A 45 23.50 28.82 -37.55
N GLY A 46 22.95 27.65 -37.18
CA GLY A 46 22.58 26.55 -38.07
C GLY A 46 21.07 26.25 -38.01
N PRO A 47 20.51 25.57 -39.03
CA PRO A 47 19.06 25.46 -39.23
C PRO A 47 18.37 24.59 -38.17
N ARG A 48 17.15 24.97 -37.79
CA ARG A 48 16.31 24.29 -36.80
C ARG A 48 15.95 22.88 -37.27
N THR A 49 16.45 21.87 -36.56
CA THR A 49 15.83 20.56 -36.52
C THR A 49 14.88 20.52 -35.32
N GLU A 50 13.61 20.22 -35.57
CA GLU A 50 12.61 20.02 -34.51
C GLU A 50 13.06 18.91 -33.55
N PRO A 51 12.84 19.06 -32.23
CA PRO A 51 13.18 18.00 -31.29
C PRO A 51 12.13 16.89 -31.40
N THR A 52 12.52 15.77 -32.00
CA THR A 52 11.82 14.49 -31.84
C THR A 52 11.76 14.16 -30.36
N ALA A 53 10.54 13.99 -29.83
CA ALA A 53 10.29 13.58 -28.46
C ALA A 53 11.11 12.32 -28.13
N PRO A 54 11.69 12.22 -26.91
CA PRO A 54 12.45 11.04 -26.54
C PRO A 54 11.51 9.84 -26.57
N GLN A 55 11.76 8.93 -27.51
CA GLN A 55 11.24 7.58 -27.48
C GLN A 55 11.82 6.95 -26.21
N VAL A 56 11.02 6.94 -25.14
CA VAL A 56 11.26 6.12 -23.97
C VAL A 56 11.28 4.68 -24.46
N ASP A 57 12.48 4.13 -24.57
CA ASP A 57 12.73 2.71 -24.72
C ASP A 57 11.92 1.97 -23.67
N ARG A 58 10.75 1.47 -24.09
CA ARG A 58 10.03 0.42 -23.36
C ARG A 58 10.87 -0.83 -23.52
N GLN A 59 11.96 -0.91 -22.77
CA GLN A 59 12.61 -2.17 -22.49
C GLN A 59 11.51 -3.08 -21.95
N MET A 60 11.20 -4.11 -22.73
CA MET A 60 10.34 -5.21 -22.34
C MET A 60 10.98 -5.86 -21.11
N GLU A 61 10.65 -5.33 -19.95
CA GLU A 61 10.79 -6.06 -18.71
C GLU A 61 9.90 -7.28 -18.87
N ASN A 62 10.54 -8.45 -18.82
CA ASN A 62 9.92 -9.77 -18.90
C ASN A 62 8.90 -9.85 -17.76
N ARG A 63 7.68 -9.35 -17.99
CA ARG A 63 6.62 -9.34 -16.97
C ARG A 63 6.37 -10.81 -16.68
N ALA A 64 6.74 -11.25 -15.46
CA ALA A 64 6.14 -12.42 -14.85
C ALA A 64 4.64 -12.36 -15.16
N SER A 65 4.06 -13.46 -15.66
CA SER A 65 2.64 -13.53 -15.96
C SER A 65 1.88 -12.89 -14.82
N GLY A 66 1.13 -11.82 -15.11
CA GLY A 66 0.36 -11.09 -14.11
C GLY A 66 -0.61 -12.03 -13.39
N PRO A 67 -1.31 -11.55 -12.36
CA PRO A 67 -2.30 -12.37 -11.66
C PRO A 67 -3.38 -12.82 -12.63
N GLU A 68 -3.92 -14.02 -12.42
CA GLU A 68 -5.13 -14.51 -13.06
C GLU A 68 -6.39 -13.87 -12.45
N LEU A 69 -6.33 -13.53 -11.15
CA LEU A 69 -7.42 -12.86 -10.43
C LEU A 69 -6.89 -11.86 -9.41
N VAL A 70 -7.48 -10.67 -9.38
CA VAL A 70 -7.23 -9.66 -8.34
C VAL A 70 -8.54 -9.35 -7.63
N LEU A 71 -8.65 -9.74 -6.36
CA LEU A 71 -9.77 -9.44 -5.49
C LEU A 71 -9.46 -8.20 -4.66
N VAL A 72 -10.14 -7.08 -4.95
CA VAL A 72 -9.98 -5.83 -4.22
C VAL A 72 -11.06 -5.71 -3.16
N PHE A 73 -10.68 -5.99 -1.91
CA PHE A 73 -11.59 -5.92 -0.77
C PHE A 73 -11.64 -4.53 -0.16
N SER A 74 -12.86 -4.10 0.16
CA SER A 74 -13.10 -2.91 0.96
C SER A 74 -14.20 -3.16 1.99
N GLY A 75 -14.17 -2.39 3.08
CA GLY A 75 -15.16 -2.48 4.14
C GLY A 75 -14.76 -1.65 5.34
N LYS A 76 -15.75 -1.16 6.08
CA LYS A 76 -15.51 -0.35 7.29
C LYS A 76 -14.92 -1.21 8.40
N ARG A 77 -14.22 -0.58 9.34
CA ARG A 77 -13.68 -1.27 10.52
C ARG A 77 -14.75 -2.12 11.24
N LYS A 78 -14.37 -3.33 11.67
CA LYS A 78 -15.23 -4.32 12.36
C LYS A 78 -16.37 -4.92 11.51
N SER A 79 -16.32 -4.77 10.18
CA SER A 79 -17.26 -5.45 9.28
C SER A 79 -16.97 -6.94 9.04
N GLY A 80 -15.82 -7.43 9.50
CA GLY A 80 -15.39 -8.83 9.28
C GLY A 80 -14.64 -9.06 7.97
N LYS A 81 -14.24 -7.98 7.27
CA LYS A 81 -13.42 -8.06 6.05
C LYS A 81 -12.12 -8.86 6.25
N ASP A 82 -11.37 -8.61 7.33
CA ASP A 82 -10.10 -9.31 7.59
C ASP A 82 -10.32 -10.82 7.73
N TYR A 83 -11.36 -11.23 8.48
CA TYR A 83 -11.75 -12.63 8.60
C TYR A 83 -12.05 -13.29 7.24
N ILE A 84 -12.72 -12.57 6.33
CA ILE A 84 -13.02 -13.08 4.98
C ILE A 84 -11.74 -13.22 4.15
N THR A 85 -10.86 -12.22 4.17
CA THR A 85 -9.61 -12.27 3.40
C THR A 85 -8.69 -13.39 3.89
N ASP A 86 -8.62 -13.59 5.21
CA ASP A 86 -7.84 -14.67 5.82
C ASP A 86 -8.42 -16.03 5.43
N MET A 87 -9.75 -16.19 5.49
CA MET A 87 -10.41 -17.44 5.04
C MET A 87 -10.13 -17.78 3.57
N ILE A 88 -10.10 -16.77 2.68
CA ILE A 88 -9.76 -17.00 1.26
C ILE A 88 -8.32 -17.47 1.12
N GLN A 89 -7.39 -16.85 1.86
CA GLN A 89 -5.99 -17.27 1.85
C GLN A 89 -5.82 -18.68 2.42
N ASP A 90 -6.48 -19.01 3.54
CA ASP A 90 -6.42 -20.33 4.16
C ASP A 90 -6.95 -21.44 3.23
N ARG A 91 -8.00 -21.16 2.46
CA ARG A 91 -8.60 -22.13 1.52
C ARG A 91 -7.75 -22.36 0.26
N LEU A 92 -7.00 -21.36 -0.21
CA LEU A 92 -6.18 -21.45 -1.42
C LEU A 92 -4.72 -21.82 -1.14
N GLY A 93 -4.21 -21.46 0.04
CA GLY A 93 -2.81 -21.60 0.42
C GLY A 93 -1.93 -20.44 -0.05
N PRO A 94 -0.79 -20.20 0.63
CA PRO A 94 0.11 -19.06 0.37
C PRO A 94 0.85 -19.13 -0.98
N GLU A 95 0.95 -20.32 -1.57
CA GLU A 95 1.54 -20.54 -2.89
C GLU A 95 0.61 -20.05 -4.02
N MET A 96 -0.70 -20.10 -3.81
CA MET A 96 -1.69 -19.73 -4.81
C MET A 96 -2.29 -18.34 -4.58
N CYS A 97 -2.31 -17.88 -3.32
CA CYS A 97 -2.98 -16.64 -2.91
C CYS A 97 -2.05 -15.71 -2.11
N ALA A 98 -1.80 -14.53 -2.67
CA ALA A 98 -1.08 -13.45 -1.99
C ALA A 98 -2.05 -12.45 -1.36
N VAL A 99 -1.94 -12.21 -0.05
CA VAL A 99 -2.65 -11.10 0.61
C VAL A 99 -1.78 -9.84 0.56
N LEU A 100 -2.23 -8.88 -0.25
CA LEU A 100 -1.56 -7.60 -0.46
C LEU A 100 -2.14 -6.55 0.50
N ARG A 101 -1.25 -5.81 1.17
CA ARG A 101 -1.61 -4.71 2.07
C ARG A 101 -0.98 -3.40 1.61
N LEU A 102 -1.80 -2.45 1.15
CA LEU A 102 -1.40 -1.10 0.73
C LEU A 102 -0.84 -0.30 1.91
N SER A 103 -1.26 -0.59 3.14
CA SER A 103 -0.71 0.03 4.35
C SER A 103 0.72 -0.41 4.68
N GLY A 104 1.19 -1.54 4.13
CA GLY A 104 2.57 -2.02 4.30
C GLY A 104 3.58 -1.05 3.67
N PRO A 105 3.53 -0.83 2.35
CA PRO A 105 4.38 0.14 1.66
C PRO A 105 4.27 1.56 2.21
N LEU A 106 3.07 2.00 2.63
CA LEU A 106 2.87 3.29 3.30
C LEU A 106 3.78 3.42 4.53
N LYS A 107 3.73 2.45 5.44
CA LYS A 107 4.54 2.47 6.66
C LYS A 107 6.03 2.34 6.35
N GLN A 108 6.40 1.50 5.39
CA GLN A 108 7.79 1.29 5.00
C GLN A 108 8.43 2.56 4.45
N GLN A 109 7.77 3.20 3.48
CA GLN A 109 8.28 4.42 2.85
C GLN A 109 8.27 5.60 3.84
N TYR A 110 7.20 5.75 4.64
CA TYR A 110 7.14 6.79 5.67
C TYR A 110 8.24 6.63 6.73
N ALA A 111 8.50 5.40 7.18
CA ALA A 111 9.57 5.14 8.14
C ALA A 111 10.95 5.42 7.54
N GLN A 112 11.17 5.02 6.29
CA GLN A 112 12.43 5.23 5.58
C GLN A 112 12.76 6.71 5.42
N GLU A 113 11.81 7.53 4.96
CA GLU A 113 12.03 8.97 4.74
C GLU A 113 12.30 9.75 6.04
N ARG A 114 11.78 9.27 7.17
CA ARG A 114 11.88 9.94 8.47
C ARG A 114 12.88 9.29 9.42
N GLY A 115 13.57 8.24 9.00
CA GLY A 115 14.49 7.48 9.86
C GLY A 115 13.80 6.85 11.09
N LEU A 116 12.56 6.37 10.93
CA LEU A 116 11.80 5.75 12.02
C LEU A 116 12.02 4.23 12.06
N ASP A 117 11.86 3.65 13.25
CA ASP A 117 11.83 2.20 13.42
C ASP A 117 10.56 1.59 12.78
N LEU A 118 10.75 0.84 11.69
CA LEU A 118 9.68 0.20 10.94
C LEU A 118 8.95 -0.87 11.76
N ASN A 119 9.67 -1.68 12.56
CA ASN A 119 9.06 -2.78 13.32
C ASN A 119 8.08 -2.21 14.36
N ARG A 120 8.46 -1.12 15.02
CA ARG A 120 7.58 -0.42 15.97
C ARG A 120 6.39 0.25 15.28
N LEU A 121 6.57 0.73 14.05
CA LEU A 121 5.49 1.34 13.26
C LEU A 121 4.50 0.30 12.70
N LEU A 122 4.97 -0.92 12.43
CA LEU A 122 4.12 -2.04 12.00
C LEU A 122 3.22 -2.56 13.12
N GLY A 123 3.67 -2.49 14.38
CA GLY A 123 2.95 -2.96 15.57
C GLY A 123 1.67 -2.19 15.95
N SER A 124 1.13 -2.47 17.14
CA SER A 124 -0.13 -1.91 17.66
C SER A 124 0.05 -0.89 18.80
N GLY A 125 1.29 -0.55 19.15
CA GLY A 125 1.61 0.29 20.32
C GLY A 125 1.47 1.80 20.11
N PRO A 126 1.65 2.60 21.18
CA PRO A 126 1.51 4.06 21.16
C PRO A 126 2.51 4.76 20.22
N TYR A 127 3.62 4.10 19.92
CA TYR A 127 4.60 4.58 18.95
C TYR A 127 3.97 4.84 17.57
N LYS A 128 3.16 3.90 17.09
CA LYS A 128 2.44 4.04 15.83
C LYS A 128 1.40 5.15 15.89
N GLU A 129 0.67 5.22 17.01
CA GLU A 129 -0.42 6.19 17.16
C GLU A 129 0.09 7.62 17.15
N ARG A 130 1.27 7.88 17.71
CA ARG A 130 1.96 9.19 17.66
C ARG A 130 2.13 9.71 16.22
N TYR A 131 2.40 8.82 15.27
CA TYR A 131 2.67 9.21 13.87
C TYR A 131 1.49 8.97 12.94
N ARG A 132 0.36 8.46 13.44
CA ARG A 132 -0.75 8.00 12.59
C ARG A 132 -1.31 9.11 11.72
N ALA A 133 -1.61 10.27 12.31
CA ALA A 133 -2.20 11.40 11.59
C ALA A 133 -1.26 11.94 10.51
N ASP A 134 0.02 12.17 10.85
CA ASP A 134 1.02 12.66 9.90
C ASP A 134 1.31 11.64 8.78
N MET A 135 1.37 10.35 9.11
CA MET A 135 1.54 9.28 8.14
C MET A 135 0.36 9.19 7.16
N ILE A 136 -0.88 9.36 7.63
CA ILE A 136 -2.05 9.41 6.76
C ILE A 136 -1.94 10.59 5.81
N ARG A 137 -1.67 11.80 6.33
CA ARG A 137 -1.51 13.02 5.51
C ARG A 137 -0.42 12.87 4.46
N TRP A 138 0.77 12.42 4.86
CA TRP A 138 1.87 12.14 3.95
C TRP A 138 1.48 11.13 2.88
N GLY A 139 0.72 10.09 3.26
CA GLY A 139 0.19 9.10 2.34
C GLY A 139 -0.77 9.69 1.31
N GLU A 140 -1.69 10.57 1.72
CA GLU A 140 -2.59 11.26 0.77
C GLU A 140 -1.83 12.19 -0.17
N ASP A 141 -0.84 12.94 0.33
CA ASP A 141 0.00 13.78 -0.53
C ASP A 141 0.72 12.97 -1.62
N ARG A 142 1.16 11.74 -1.29
CA ARG A 142 1.74 10.80 -2.26
C ARG A 142 0.69 10.30 -3.26
N ARG A 143 -0.49 9.88 -2.81
CA ARG A 143 -1.59 9.40 -3.69
C ARG A 143 -2.11 10.48 -4.63
N ASN A 144 -2.22 11.72 -4.15
CA ASN A 144 -2.67 12.86 -4.95
C ASN A 144 -1.72 13.18 -6.10
N ARG A 145 -0.42 12.92 -5.93
CA ARG A 145 0.59 13.08 -6.98
C ARG A 145 0.65 11.87 -7.90
N ASP A 146 0.48 10.68 -7.34
CA ASP A 146 0.60 9.40 -8.03
C ASP A 146 -0.33 8.35 -7.40
N PRO A 147 -1.55 8.20 -7.95
CA PRO A 147 -2.56 7.29 -7.42
C PRO A 147 -2.10 5.84 -7.27
N GLY A 148 -1.19 5.39 -8.14
CA GLY A 148 -0.68 4.02 -8.17
C GLY A 148 0.55 3.77 -7.30
N PHE A 149 1.06 4.78 -6.57
CA PHE A 149 2.33 4.70 -5.85
C PHE A 149 2.40 3.51 -4.89
N PHE A 150 1.42 3.38 -3.99
CA PHE A 150 1.41 2.27 -3.02
C PHE A 150 0.99 0.95 -3.65
N CYS A 151 0.12 0.98 -4.67
CA CYS A 151 -0.32 -0.23 -5.35
C CYS A 151 0.85 -0.93 -6.06
N ARG A 152 1.68 -0.19 -6.80
CA ARG A 152 2.88 -0.72 -7.45
C ARG A 152 3.88 -1.28 -6.45
N LEU A 153 4.06 -0.62 -5.29
CA LEU A 153 4.93 -1.14 -4.25
C LEU A 153 4.38 -2.41 -3.60
N ALA A 154 3.06 -2.47 -3.38
CA ALA A 154 2.41 -3.64 -2.78
C ALA A 154 2.46 -4.86 -3.71
N THR A 155 2.47 -4.67 -5.02
CA THR A 155 2.49 -5.75 -6.01
C THR A 155 3.89 -6.16 -6.45
N ARG A 156 4.95 -5.41 -6.11
CA ARG A 156 6.32 -5.53 -6.67
C ARG A 156 7.04 -6.88 -6.45
N GLY A 157 6.43 -7.84 -5.77
CA GLY A 157 7.01 -9.18 -5.59
C GLY A 157 5.96 -10.28 -5.52
N ALA A 158 4.70 -9.97 -5.82
CA ALA A 158 3.64 -10.96 -5.82
C ALA A 158 3.73 -11.78 -7.10
N GLN A 159 3.87 -13.10 -6.96
CA GLN A 159 3.98 -14.05 -8.08
C GLN A 159 2.80 -15.02 -8.12
N GLN A 160 2.02 -15.06 -7.05
CA GLN A 160 0.83 -15.87 -6.93
C GLN A 160 -0.19 -15.50 -8.01
N PRO A 161 -0.95 -16.46 -8.56
CA PRO A 161 -1.97 -16.17 -9.56
C PRO A 161 -3.19 -15.45 -9.00
N VAL A 162 -3.48 -15.61 -7.70
CA VAL A 162 -4.59 -14.93 -7.03
C VAL A 162 -4.05 -13.89 -6.06
N TRP A 163 -4.46 -12.63 -6.23
CA TRP A 163 -4.12 -11.53 -5.33
C TRP A 163 -5.35 -11.07 -4.56
N VAL A 164 -5.23 -10.95 -3.24
CA VAL A 164 -6.25 -10.40 -2.36
C VAL A 164 -5.73 -9.08 -1.80
N VAL A 165 -6.21 -7.97 -2.36
CA VAL A 165 -5.91 -6.63 -1.84
C VAL A 165 -6.85 -6.38 -0.67
N SER A 166 -6.32 -6.51 0.55
CA SER A 166 -7.15 -6.58 1.75
C SER A 166 -7.57 -5.21 2.29
N ASP A 167 -6.81 -4.14 2.09
CA ASP A 167 -7.02 -2.85 2.76
C ASP A 167 -7.16 -1.67 1.79
N ALA A 168 -7.82 -1.89 0.65
CA ALA A 168 -8.22 -0.81 -0.26
C ALA A 168 -9.22 0.12 0.42
N ARG A 169 -8.97 1.41 0.33
CA ARG A 169 -9.69 2.44 1.11
C ARG A 169 -10.12 3.62 0.26
N ARG A 170 -9.44 3.90 -0.84
CA ARG A 170 -9.75 4.99 -1.76
C ARG A 170 -10.26 4.45 -3.09
N GLN A 171 -11.12 5.23 -3.74
CA GLN A 171 -11.54 4.96 -5.12
C GLN A 171 -10.34 4.89 -6.08
N SER A 172 -9.31 5.71 -5.85
CA SER A 172 -8.07 5.69 -6.62
C SER A 172 -7.34 4.35 -6.57
N ASP A 173 -7.39 3.65 -5.42
CA ASP A 173 -6.78 2.32 -5.27
C ASP A 173 -7.49 1.34 -6.24
N LEU A 174 -8.83 1.33 -6.22
CA LEU A 174 -9.64 0.46 -7.07
C LEU A 174 -9.46 0.79 -8.56
N GLN A 175 -9.50 2.07 -8.93
CA GLN A 175 -9.30 2.53 -10.30
C GLN A 175 -7.92 2.12 -10.84
N TRP A 176 -6.89 2.15 -10.00
CA TRP A 176 -5.56 1.70 -10.40
C TRP A 176 -5.55 0.20 -10.74
N PHE A 177 -6.13 -0.66 -9.89
CA PHE A 177 -6.20 -2.10 -10.19
C PHE A 177 -7.06 -2.39 -11.42
N GLN A 178 -8.20 -1.71 -11.58
CA GLN A 178 -9.06 -1.85 -12.77
C GLN A 178 -8.37 -1.40 -14.06
N SER A 179 -7.48 -0.40 -14.01
CA SER A 179 -6.74 0.07 -15.19
C SER A 179 -5.53 -0.82 -15.52
N GLU A 180 -4.78 -1.29 -14.52
CA GLU A 180 -3.61 -2.15 -14.75
C GLU A 180 -4.00 -3.62 -15.04
N PHE A 181 -5.08 -4.12 -14.42
CA PHE A 181 -5.57 -5.50 -14.56
C PHE A 181 -7.08 -5.54 -14.88
N PRO A 182 -7.51 -5.03 -16.06
CA PRO A 182 -8.92 -4.80 -16.36
C PRO A 182 -9.78 -6.07 -16.45
N ARG A 183 -9.20 -7.19 -16.87
CA ARG A 183 -9.94 -8.45 -17.02
C ARG A 183 -10.00 -9.24 -15.71
N GLN A 184 -8.96 -9.11 -14.90
CA GLN A 184 -8.72 -9.91 -13.70
C GLN A 184 -9.23 -9.24 -12.42
N THR A 185 -9.38 -7.93 -12.41
CA THR A 185 -9.82 -7.21 -11.21
C THR A 185 -11.31 -7.43 -10.95
N ARG A 186 -11.63 -7.84 -9.73
CA ARG A 186 -12.98 -7.88 -9.17
C ARG A 186 -12.98 -7.22 -7.80
N SER A 187 -14.02 -6.44 -7.55
CA SER A 187 -14.18 -5.62 -6.37
C SER A 187 -15.20 -6.24 -5.42
N VAL A 188 -14.83 -6.34 -4.14
CA VAL A 188 -15.67 -6.93 -3.09
C VAL A 188 -15.89 -5.92 -1.98
N ARG A 189 -17.15 -5.60 -1.67
CA ARG A 189 -17.52 -4.77 -0.53
C ARG A 189 -18.09 -5.62 0.59
N VAL A 190 -17.49 -5.53 1.78
CA VAL A 190 -18.04 -6.13 3.01
C VAL A 190 -18.80 -5.06 3.78
N GLN A 191 -20.11 -5.26 3.89
CA GLN A 191 -21.04 -4.35 4.55
C GLN A 191 -21.65 -4.97 5.80
N CYS A 192 -21.89 -4.14 6.79
CA CYS A 192 -22.71 -4.44 7.96
C CYS A 192 -23.15 -3.13 8.62
N SER A 193 -24.18 -3.22 9.43
CA SER A 193 -24.85 -2.14 10.12
C SER A 193 -23.96 -1.61 11.24
N GLU A 194 -24.21 -0.36 11.62
CA GLU A 194 -23.57 0.24 12.78
C GLU A 194 -23.91 -0.52 14.07
N GLU A 195 -25.13 -1.06 14.17
CA GLU A 195 -25.56 -1.92 15.28
C GLU A 195 -24.71 -3.19 15.37
N THR A 196 -24.57 -3.94 14.27
CA THR A 196 -23.75 -5.17 14.23
C THR A 196 -22.27 -4.87 14.52
N ARG A 197 -21.75 -3.74 14.01
CA ARG A 197 -20.40 -3.28 14.38
C ARG A 197 -20.33 -2.99 15.87
N GLY A 198 -21.34 -2.32 16.42
CA GLY A 198 -21.48 -1.96 17.83
C GLY A 198 -21.41 -3.17 18.75
N GLN A 199 -22.15 -4.23 18.42
CA GLN A 199 -22.12 -5.52 19.13
C GLN A 199 -20.72 -6.15 19.15
N ARG A 200 -19.88 -5.88 18.14
CA ARG A 200 -18.49 -6.32 18.06
C ARG A 200 -17.52 -5.35 18.75
N GLY A 201 -18.03 -4.47 19.61
CA GLY A 201 -17.27 -3.44 20.33
C GLY A 201 -16.78 -2.32 19.41
N TRP A 202 -17.50 -2.00 18.34
CA TRP A 202 -17.31 -0.73 17.64
C TRP A 202 -17.99 0.38 18.43
N SER A 203 -17.31 1.50 18.57
CA SER A 203 -17.92 2.75 19.01
C SER A 203 -17.47 3.82 18.04
N PHE A 204 -18.41 4.66 17.61
CA PHE A 204 -18.10 5.79 16.75
C PHE A 204 -17.09 6.69 17.45
N THR A 205 -15.94 6.91 16.80
CA THR A 205 -14.91 7.82 17.31
C THR A 205 -14.88 9.07 16.45
N PRO A 206 -15.61 10.14 16.84
CA PRO A 206 -15.60 11.39 16.10
C PRO A 206 -14.18 11.97 16.08
N GLY A 207 -13.84 12.68 15.01
CA GLY A 207 -12.63 13.48 15.00
C GLY A 207 -12.71 14.53 16.10
N THR A 208 -11.73 14.54 17.01
CA THR A 208 -11.63 15.62 17.98
C THR A 208 -11.36 16.92 17.21
N PRO A 209 -12.23 17.93 17.28
CA PRO A 209 -11.90 19.24 16.74
C PRO A 209 -10.73 19.77 17.57
N THR A 210 -9.54 19.86 16.97
CA THR A 210 -8.43 20.58 17.60
C THR A 210 -8.86 22.02 17.79
N HIS A 211 -8.94 22.40 19.06
CA HIS A 211 -9.37 23.68 19.60
C HIS A 211 -8.84 24.88 18.78
N LEU A 212 -9.69 25.56 18.02
CA LEU A 212 -9.51 26.98 17.73
C LEU A 212 -9.87 27.72 19.04
N SER A 213 -8.84 28.01 19.82
CA SER A 213 -8.97 28.89 20.98
C SER A 213 -9.12 30.34 20.52
N LEU A 214 -10.19 30.96 20.99
CA LEU A 214 -10.49 32.39 21.13
C LEU A 214 -11.04 33.15 19.89
N SER A 215 -12.36 33.34 19.97
CA SER A 215 -13.04 34.63 19.84
C SER A 215 -12.81 35.44 18.57
N LEU A 216 -13.74 35.31 17.61
CA LEU A 216 -14.36 36.43 16.91
C LEU A 216 -15.60 35.91 16.17
N CYS A 217 -16.77 36.34 16.64
CA CYS A 217 -18.04 36.14 15.95
C CYS A 217 -18.01 36.97 14.66
N VAL A 218 -17.63 36.37 13.53
CA VAL A 218 -17.72 37.01 12.21
C VAL A 218 -18.95 36.44 11.47
N PRO A 219 -19.86 37.28 10.95
CA PRO A 219 -21.06 36.82 10.26
C PRO A 219 -20.75 35.99 9.01
N ARG A 220 -21.64 35.04 8.74
CA ARG A 220 -21.53 33.91 7.79
C ARG A 220 -21.52 34.27 6.29
N SER A 221 -21.18 35.50 5.90
CA SER A 221 -21.31 35.98 4.52
C SER A 221 -20.00 36.22 3.77
N ARG A 222 -18.83 35.99 4.36
CA ARG A 222 -17.53 36.14 3.65
C ARG A 222 -16.45 35.18 4.17
N LEU A 223 -16.54 33.90 3.83
CA LEU A 223 -15.38 33.01 3.86
C LEU A 223 -15.12 32.50 2.44
N PRO A 224 -13.90 32.67 1.89
CA PRO A 224 -13.55 32.06 0.60
C PRO A 224 -13.51 30.54 0.75
N ALA A 225 -13.90 29.83 -0.31
CA ALA A 225 -13.81 28.38 -0.42
C ALA A 225 -12.34 27.94 -0.23
N GLN A 226 -11.97 27.51 0.97
CA GLN A 226 -10.65 26.98 1.26
C GLN A 226 -10.78 25.66 2.02
N ILE A 227 -10.30 24.61 1.33
CA ILE A 227 -9.67 23.41 1.86
C ILE A 227 -10.45 22.75 3.00
N PHE A 228 -11.30 21.79 2.62
CA PHE A 228 -11.83 20.79 3.54
C PHE A 228 -10.65 20.04 4.16
N THR A 229 -10.23 20.50 5.33
CA THR A 229 -9.27 19.76 6.15
C THR A 229 -10.12 18.72 6.87
N CYS A 230 -10.10 17.47 6.40
CA CYS A 230 -10.89 16.40 7.01
C CYS A 230 -10.54 16.29 8.51
N PRO A 231 -11.54 16.33 9.41
CA PRO A 231 -11.30 16.10 10.82
C PRO A 231 -10.69 14.70 10.99
N SER A 232 -9.65 14.61 11.81
CA SER A 232 -8.89 13.40 12.11
C SER A 232 -9.68 12.44 13.02
N GLY A 233 -10.90 12.10 12.62
CA GLY A 233 -11.69 11.01 13.21
C GLY A 233 -11.32 9.69 12.57
N VAL A 234 -11.46 8.58 13.31
CA VAL A 234 -11.18 7.26 12.74
C VAL A 234 -12.27 6.90 11.73
N ASP A 235 -13.55 7.16 12.06
CA ASP A 235 -14.71 6.71 11.28
C ASP A 235 -15.19 7.69 10.19
N ASP A 236 -14.92 9.00 10.34
CA ASP A 236 -15.29 10.04 9.34
C ASP A 236 -14.15 10.40 8.37
N ALA A 237 -12.97 9.80 8.55
CA ALA A 237 -11.86 10.03 7.65
C ALA A 237 -12.15 9.41 6.27
N GLU A 238 -11.60 10.04 5.22
CA GLU A 238 -11.60 9.49 3.86
C GLU A 238 -11.09 8.04 3.82
N SER A 239 -10.21 7.67 4.76
CA SER A 239 -9.74 6.29 4.93
C SER A 239 -10.82 5.25 5.23
N GLU A 240 -12.01 5.64 5.69
CA GLU A 240 -13.14 4.73 5.96
C GLU A 240 -14.33 4.95 5.00
N CYS A 241 -14.54 6.18 4.52
CA CYS A 241 -15.68 6.55 3.67
C CYS A 241 -15.38 6.68 2.16
N GLY A 242 -14.11 6.58 1.74
CA GLY A 242 -13.68 6.83 0.35
C GLY A 242 -14.25 5.89 -0.73
N LEU A 243 -15.05 4.90 -0.34
CA LEU A 243 -15.70 3.92 -1.21
C LEU A 243 -17.20 3.76 -0.94
N ASP A 244 -17.82 4.69 -0.20
CA ASP A 244 -19.25 4.65 0.14
C ASP A 244 -20.16 5.17 -0.99
N ARG A 245 -19.62 5.91 -1.98
CA ARG A 245 -20.40 6.50 -3.09
C ARG A 245 -19.67 6.36 -4.43
N GLY A 246 -20.42 6.19 -5.52
CA GLY A 246 -19.88 6.23 -6.88
C GLY A 246 -19.02 5.03 -7.28
N VAL A 247 -19.18 3.89 -6.60
CA VAL A 247 -18.47 2.65 -6.90
C VAL A 247 -19.48 1.51 -7.02
N GLU A 248 -19.49 0.87 -8.18
CA GLU A 248 -20.19 -0.39 -8.39
C GLU A 248 -19.24 -1.53 -8.02
N PHE A 249 -19.71 -2.44 -7.16
CA PHE A 249 -18.94 -3.58 -6.71
C PHE A 249 -19.42 -4.84 -7.43
N ASP A 250 -18.48 -5.69 -7.84
CA ASP A 250 -18.80 -6.99 -8.46
C ASP A 250 -19.52 -7.90 -7.46
N TRP A 251 -19.09 -7.86 -6.19
CA TRP A 251 -19.73 -8.59 -5.10
C TRP A 251 -19.91 -7.73 -3.85
N ILE A 252 -21.07 -7.89 -3.21
CA ILE A 252 -21.37 -7.28 -1.91
C ILE A 252 -21.65 -8.41 -0.91
N ILE A 253 -20.82 -8.51 0.13
CA ILE A 253 -21.02 -9.43 1.24
C ILE A 253 -21.68 -8.67 2.38
N ARG A 254 -22.87 -9.12 2.80
CA ARG A 254 -23.61 -8.58 3.94
C ARG A 254 -23.35 -9.45 5.17
N ASN A 255 -22.70 -8.89 6.17
CA ASN A 255 -22.38 -9.56 7.42
C ASN A 255 -23.34 -9.10 8.53
N GLU A 256 -24.60 -9.51 8.41
CA GLU A 256 -25.70 -9.22 9.33
C GLU A 256 -26.33 -10.51 9.84
N ALA A 257 -27.12 -10.42 10.91
CA ALA A 257 -27.84 -11.56 11.46
C ALA A 257 -28.96 -12.08 10.54
N ASP A 258 -29.58 -11.21 9.74
CA ASP A 258 -30.67 -11.51 8.80
C ASP A 258 -30.18 -11.78 7.37
N ALA A 259 -28.87 -11.65 7.12
CA ALA A 259 -28.27 -11.93 5.82
C ALA A 259 -28.18 -13.45 5.54
N PRO A 260 -28.08 -13.86 4.26
CA PRO A 260 -27.72 -15.23 3.91
C PRO A 260 -26.42 -15.66 4.58
N SER A 261 -26.22 -16.97 4.77
CA SER A 261 -25.01 -17.46 5.43
C SER A 261 -23.75 -16.96 4.71
N LEU A 262 -22.70 -16.68 5.49
CA LEU A 262 -21.44 -16.19 4.93
C LEU A 262 -20.87 -17.17 3.89
N ASP A 263 -20.95 -18.47 4.13
CA ASP A 263 -20.51 -19.48 3.17
C ASP A 263 -21.25 -19.36 1.84
N GLN A 264 -22.58 -19.18 1.85
CA GLN A 264 -23.36 -19.02 0.62
C GLN A 264 -22.93 -17.77 -0.16
N GLN A 265 -22.65 -16.67 0.54
CA GLN A 265 -22.18 -15.42 -0.09
C GLN A 265 -20.74 -15.54 -0.62
N LEU A 266 -19.89 -16.34 0.02
CA LEU A 266 -18.48 -16.54 -0.36
C LEU A 266 -18.29 -17.56 -1.49
N GLN A 267 -19.20 -18.51 -1.66
CA GLN A 267 -19.14 -19.53 -2.72
C GLN A 267 -18.75 -18.97 -4.12
N PRO A 268 -19.40 -17.92 -4.66
CA PRO A 268 -19.03 -17.40 -5.98
C PRO A 268 -17.61 -16.81 -6.03
N ILE A 269 -17.17 -16.15 -4.96
CA ILE A 269 -15.84 -15.53 -4.87
C ILE A 269 -14.77 -16.62 -4.78
N LEU A 270 -15.00 -17.63 -3.95
CA LEU A 270 -14.08 -18.75 -3.79
C LEU A 270 -13.99 -19.61 -5.04
N ARG A 271 -15.10 -19.85 -5.72
CA ARG A 271 -15.10 -20.55 -7.01
C ARG A 271 -14.23 -19.81 -8.02
N ALA A 272 -14.43 -18.50 -8.20
CA ALA A 272 -13.62 -17.70 -9.11
C ALA A 272 -12.12 -17.76 -8.76
N ALA A 273 -11.79 -17.73 -7.47
CA ALA A 273 -10.41 -17.82 -7.02
C ALA A 273 -9.79 -19.22 -7.23
N GLN A 274 -10.58 -20.28 -7.03
CA GLN A 274 -10.16 -21.66 -7.30
C GLN A 274 -9.96 -21.91 -8.80
N GLU A 275 -10.85 -21.39 -9.65
CA GLU A 275 -10.73 -21.47 -11.11
C GLU A 275 -9.47 -20.74 -11.60
N ALA A 276 -9.20 -19.54 -11.09
CA ALA A 276 -7.98 -18.80 -11.40
C ALA A 276 -6.71 -19.53 -10.92
N ALA A 277 -6.75 -20.14 -9.73
CA ALA A 277 -5.66 -20.95 -9.22
C ALA A 277 -5.40 -22.21 -10.07
N ALA A 278 -6.45 -22.92 -10.48
CA ALA A 278 -6.36 -24.11 -11.32
C ALA A 278 -5.81 -23.77 -12.72
N ALA A 279 -6.31 -22.69 -13.35
CA ALA A 279 -5.82 -22.24 -14.65
C ALA A 279 -4.31 -21.95 -14.65
N ALA A 280 -3.81 -21.34 -13.58
CA ALA A 280 -2.38 -21.09 -13.44
C ALA A 280 -1.55 -22.38 -13.28
N GLN A 281 -2.09 -23.38 -12.57
CA GLN A 281 -1.43 -24.68 -12.41
C GLN A 281 -1.36 -25.44 -13.74
N GLU A 282 -2.41 -25.43 -14.55
CA GLU A 282 -2.41 -26.06 -15.88
C GLU A 282 -1.34 -25.44 -16.79
N VAL A 283 -1.22 -24.11 -16.80
CA VAL A 283 -0.18 -23.40 -17.56
C VAL A 283 1.22 -23.76 -17.06
N ALA A 284 1.41 -23.94 -15.75
CA ALA A 284 2.70 -24.31 -15.17
C ALA A 284 3.14 -25.74 -15.54
N VAL A 285 2.20 -26.69 -15.59
CA VAL A 285 2.46 -28.09 -16.00
C VAL A 285 2.86 -28.12 -17.48
N LEU A 286 2.11 -27.45 -18.36
CA LEU A 286 2.41 -27.39 -19.79
C LEU A 286 3.79 -26.78 -20.11
N ARG A 287 4.29 -25.88 -19.24
CA ARG A 287 5.63 -25.29 -19.37
C ARG A 287 6.76 -26.18 -18.87
N HIS A 288 6.47 -27.16 -18.01
CA HIS A 288 7.48 -28.13 -17.54
C HIS A 288 7.66 -29.30 -18.51
N ASP A 289 6.69 -29.56 -19.38
CA ASP A 289 6.72 -30.63 -20.38
C ASP A 289 7.32 -30.19 -21.75
N GLN A 290 7.86 -28.96 -21.85
CA GLN A 290 8.56 -28.42 -23.03
C GLN A 290 10.05 -28.17 -22.73
#